data_AF-A0A6J1ANP6-F1
#
_entry.id   AF-A0A6J1ANP6-F1
#
_cell.length_a   1.000
_cell.length_b   1.000
_cell.length_c   1.000
_cell.angle_alpha   90.00
_cell.angle_beta   90.00
_cell.angle_gamma   90.00
#
_symmetry.space_group_name_H-M   'P 1'
#
loop_
_entity.id
_entity.type
_entity.pdbx_description
1 polymer ?
#
loop_
_entity_poly.entity_id
_entity_poly.type
_entity_poly.pdbx_seq_one_letter_code
_entity_poly.pdbx_strand_id
1 'polypeptide(L)'
;MDKKKSKLVGIVDDRENDRFKDIRIERTDEFGRIITPKEAFRMLSHKFHGKGPGKMKQEKRQKQYQEELKLKQMKNSDTPSLSVERMREAQAQLKTPYLVLSGHVKPGYGLYIVLG
;
A
#
# COMPACT_ATOMS: atom_id res chain seq x y z
N MET A 1 20.37 -6.16 -1.19
CA MET A 1 19.39 -7.26 -1.32
C MET A 1 18.37 -6.84 -2.38
N ASP A 2 18.76 -6.98 -3.65
CA ASP A 2 17.93 -6.57 -4.78
C ASP A 2 16.76 -7.53 -4.94
N LYS A 3 15.55 -7.01 -4.70
CA LYS A 3 14.32 -7.73 -4.99
C LYS A 3 14.23 -7.88 -6.51
N LYS A 4 14.60 -9.06 -7.02
CA LYS A 4 14.40 -9.45 -8.42
C LYS A 4 12.94 -9.13 -8.80
N LYS A 5 12.76 -8.20 -9.75
CA LYS A 5 11.47 -7.89 -10.36
C LYS A 5 10.86 -9.21 -10.84
N SER A 6 9.63 -9.49 -10.41
CA SER A 6 8.90 -10.67 -10.85
C SER A 6 8.84 -10.64 -12.38
N LYS A 7 9.42 -11.65 -13.04
CA LYS A 7 9.21 -11.89 -14.47
C LYS A 7 7.71 -12.15 -14.65
N LEU A 8 7.02 -11.11 -15.09
CA LEU A 8 5.62 -11.18 -15.44
C LEU A 8 5.48 -11.83 -16.80
N VAL A 9 4.48 -12.67 -16.90
CA VAL A 9 4.17 -13.54 -18.03
C VAL A 9 3.83 -12.67 -19.25
N GLY A 10 4.81 -12.50 -20.12
CA GLY A 10 4.63 -12.28 -21.55
C GLY A 10 5.61 -13.25 -22.21
N ILE A 11 5.13 -14.05 -23.16
CA ILE A 11 6.02 -14.83 -24.04
C ILE A 11 6.82 -13.78 -24.81
N VAL A 12 8.07 -13.56 -24.39
CA VAL A 12 9.04 -12.87 -25.24
C VAL A 12 9.77 -14.00 -25.96
N ASP A 13 9.21 -14.43 -27.07
CA ASP A 13 10.01 -15.12 -28.07
C ASP A 13 10.79 -14.01 -28.77
N ASP A 14 12.06 -13.84 -28.40
CA ASP A 14 12.97 -12.80 -28.92
C ASP A 14 13.34 -13.00 -30.41
N ARG A 15 12.63 -13.88 -31.11
CA ARG A 15 12.84 -14.21 -32.51
C ARG A 15 11.54 -14.00 -33.25
N GLU A 16 11.51 -12.92 -34.02
CA GLU A 16 10.53 -12.67 -35.08
C GLU A 16 9.18 -12.10 -34.61
N ASN A 17 9.11 -10.78 -34.35
CA ASN A 17 8.02 -9.88 -34.76
C ASN A 17 8.14 -8.50 -34.08
N ASP A 18 8.85 -7.56 -34.71
CA ASP A 18 8.88 -6.14 -34.30
C ASP A 18 7.48 -5.48 -34.30
N ARG A 19 6.49 -6.10 -34.94
CA ARG A 19 5.12 -5.56 -35.10
C ARG A 19 4.21 -5.73 -33.87
N PHE A 20 4.60 -6.52 -32.87
CA PHE A 20 3.77 -6.80 -31.70
C PHE A 20 4.34 -6.30 -30.37
N LYS A 21 5.45 -5.54 -30.40
CA LYS A 21 6.16 -5.08 -29.19
C LYS A 21 5.33 -4.15 -28.29
N ASP A 22 4.24 -3.57 -28.80
CA ASP A 22 3.43 -2.60 -28.05
C ASP A 22 2.09 -3.13 -27.51
N ILE A 23 1.79 -4.42 -27.65
CA ILE A 23 0.54 -4.97 -27.11
C ILE A 23 0.65 -5.12 -25.59
N ARG A 24 0.08 -4.16 -24.85
CA ARG A 24 -0.07 -4.22 -23.39
C ARG A 24 -1.43 -4.82 -23.03
N ILE A 25 -1.42 -6.04 -22.48
CA ILE A 25 -2.63 -6.69 -21.99
C ILE A 25 -2.87 -6.26 -20.54
N GLU A 26 -3.64 -5.21 -20.37
CA GLU A 26 -4.11 -4.77 -19.05
C GLU A 26 -5.40 -5.51 -18.66
N ARG A 27 -5.54 -5.79 -17.37
CA ARG A 27 -6.76 -6.39 -16.81
C ARG A 27 -7.38 -5.39 -15.85
N THR A 28 -8.70 -5.27 -15.90
CA THR A 28 -9.47 -4.36 -15.06
C THR A 28 -10.37 -5.12 -14.11
N ASP A 29 -10.55 -4.59 -12.90
CA ASP A 29 -11.53 -5.06 -11.93
C ASP A 29 -12.94 -4.52 -12.25
N GLU A 30 -13.95 -4.96 -11.50
CA GLU A 30 -15.34 -4.46 -11.57
C GLU A 30 -15.45 -2.93 -11.39
N PHE A 31 -14.47 -2.34 -10.71
CA PHE A 31 -14.38 -0.91 -10.44
C PHE A 31 -13.57 -0.14 -11.49
N GLY A 32 -13.23 -0.76 -12.63
CA GLY A 32 -12.45 -0.14 -13.70
C GLY A 32 -10.97 0.11 -13.37
N ARG A 33 -10.48 -0.44 -12.25
CA ARG A 33 -9.08 -0.29 -11.81
C ARG A 33 -8.19 -1.31 -12.52
N ILE A 34 -7.03 -0.87 -13.00
CA ILE A 34 -6.00 -1.76 -13.53
C ILE A 34 -5.48 -2.60 -12.35
N ILE A 35 -5.73 -3.90 -12.40
CA ILE A 35 -5.31 -4.83 -11.33
C ILE A 35 -3.89 -5.28 -11.55
N THR A 36 -3.22 -5.62 -10.46
CA THR A 36 -1.91 -6.23 -10.56
C THR A 36 -2.04 -7.61 -11.23
N PRO A 37 -1.02 -8.09 -11.97
CA PRO A 37 -1.13 -9.38 -12.64
C PRO A 37 -1.32 -10.56 -11.67
N LYS A 38 -0.84 -10.44 -10.43
CA LYS A 38 -1.08 -11.41 -9.36
C LYS A 38 -2.57 -11.51 -9.01
N GLU A 39 -3.25 -10.37 -8.98
CA GLU A 39 -4.68 -10.31 -8.73
C GLU A 39 -5.47 -10.80 -9.94
N ALA A 40 -5.03 -10.44 -11.15
CA ALA A 40 -5.61 -10.97 -12.39
C ALA A 40 -5.57 -12.50 -12.43
N PHE A 41 -4.41 -13.11 -12.18
CA PHE A 41 -4.26 -14.56 -12.11
C PHE A 41 -5.16 -15.18 -11.04
N ARG A 42 -5.24 -14.55 -9.86
CA ARG A 42 -6.10 -15.03 -8.77
C ARG A 42 -7.59 -15.00 -9.17
N MET A 43 -8.06 -13.94 -9.82
CA MET A 43 -9.44 -13.87 -10.30
C MET A 43 -9.72 -14.91 -11.38
N LEU A 44 -8.81 -15.07 -12.34
CA LEU A 44 -8.90 -16.11 -13.37
C LEU A 44 -8.93 -17.51 -12.76
N SER A 45 -8.07 -17.78 -11.77
CA SER A 45 -8.03 -19.06 -11.06
C SER A 45 -9.33 -19.34 -10.30
N HIS A 46 -9.89 -18.33 -9.59
CA HIS A 46 -11.18 -18.48 -8.92
C HIS A 46 -12.33 -18.74 -9.92
N LYS A 47 -12.34 -18.04 -11.06
CA LYS A 47 -13.33 -18.23 -12.12
C LYS A 47 -13.20 -19.60 -12.78
N PHE A 48 -11.96 -20.06 -12.98
CA PHE A 48 -11.66 -21.34 -13.61
C PHE A 48 -12.02 -22.53 -12.69
N HIS A 49 -11.62 -22.48 -11.42
CA HIS A 49 -11.89 -23.56 -10.48
C HIS A 49 -13.28 -23.46 -9.80
N GLY A 50 -14.02 -22.37 -10.01
CA GLY A 50 -15.33 -22.12 -9.37
C GLY A 50 -15.28 -21.94 -7.84
N LYS A 51 -14.07 -21.94 -7.24
CA LYS A 51 -13.87 -21.84 -5.79
C LYS A 51 -13.36 -20.45 -5.45
N GLY A 52 -14.26 -19.60 -4.99
CA GLY A 52 -13.93 -18.25 -4.55
C GLY A 52 -13.22 -18.19 -3.19
N PRO A 53 -12.70 -17.03 -2.80
CA PRO A 53 -12.22 -16.80 -1.45
C PRO A 53 -13.39 -16.86 -0.45
N GLY A 54 -13.17 -17.41 0.74
CA GLY A 54 -14.19 -17.42 1.80
C GLY A 54 -14.55 -16.01 2.31
N LYS A 55 -15.73 -15.87 2.94
CA LYS A 55 -16.33 -14.59 3.39
C LYS A 55 -15.34 -13.69 4.17
N MET A 56 -14.68 -14.22 5.20
CA MET A 56 -13.70 -13.45 5.98
C MET A 56 -12.54 -12.89 5.15
N LYS A 57 -12.07 -13.64 4.12
CA LYS A 57 -11.00 -13.16 3.24
C LYS A 57 -11.49 -12.07 2.29
N GLN A 58 -12.75 -12.11 1.88
CA GLN A 58 -13.37 -11.06 1.09
C GLN A 58 -13.54 -9.78 1.93
N GLU A 59 -14.11 -9.90 3.12
CA GLU A 59 -14.31 -8.77 4.05
C GLU A 59 -12.98 -8.09 4.42
N LYS A 60 -11.95 -8.87 4.77
CA LYS A 60 -10.62 -8.31 5.06
C LYS A 60 -10.06 -7.54 3.87
N ARG A 61 -10.23 -8.05 2.65
CA ARG A 61 -9.75 -7.38 1.44
C ARG A 61 -10.54 -6.11 1.15
N GLN A 62 -11.86 -6.14 1.32
CA GLN A 62 -12.70 -4.95 1.19
C GLN A 62 -12.33 -3.88 2.23
N LYS A 63 -12.10 -4.27 3.48
CA LYS A 63 -11.64 -3.35 4.54
C LYS A 63 -10.30 -2.72 4.20
N GLN A 64 -9.31 -3.50 3.77
CA GLN A 64 -8.01 -2.98 3.34
C GLN A 64 -8.16 -1.97 2.18
N TYR A 65 -9.02 -2.29 1.22
CA TYR A 65 -9.29 -1.38 0.11
C TYR A 65 -9.96 -0.08 0.55
N GLN A 66 -10.94 -0.15 1.46
CA GLN A 66 -11.59 1.04 2.01
C GLN A 66 -10.61 1.90 2.82
N GLU A 67 -9.73 1.28 3.61
CA GLU A 67 -8.68 1.98 4.34
C GLU A 67 -7.71 2.69 3.40
N GLU A 68 -7.30 2.03 2.31
CA GLU A 68 -6.43 2.62 1.28
C GLU A 68 -7.11 3.77 0.53
N LEU A 69 -8.39 3.60 0.15
CA LEU A 69 -9.18 4.68 -0.46
C LEU A 69 -9.30 5.88 0.47
N LYS A 70 -9.61 5.64 1.74
CA LYS A 70 -9.71 6.69 2.75
C LYS A 70 -8.36 7.41 2.87
N LEU A 71 -7.27 6.65 2.99
CA LEU A 71 -5.93 7.23 3.10
C LEU A 71 -5.55 8.06 1.86
N LYS A 72 -5.91 7.61 0.65
CA LYS A 72 -5.65 8.35 -0.59
C LYS A 72 -6.52 9.60 -0.74
N GLN A 73 -7.74 9.59 -0.20
CA GLN A 73 -8.61 10.76 -0.18
C GLN A 73 -8.20 11.78 0.90
N MET A 74 -7.52 11.33 1.96
CA MET A 74 -7.02 12.22 3.00
C MET A 74 -5.92 13.11 2.44
N LYS A 75 -6.14 14.43 2.54
CA LYS A 75 -5.12 15.45 2.22
C LYS A 75 -4.00 15.35 3.25
N ASN A 76 -2.76 15.51 2.80
CA ASN A 76 -1.52 15.40 3.61
C ASN A 76 -1.47 16.27 4.89
N SER A 77 -2.39 17.21 5.07
CA SER A 77 -2.48 18.08 6.24
C SER A 77 -3.26 17.47 7.41
N ASP A 78 -4.06 16.43 7.16
CA ASP A 78 -5.07 15.99 8.12
C ASP A 78 -4.93 14.49 8.37
N THR A 79 -3.84 14.10 9.04
CA THR A 79 -3.77 12.76 9.64
C THR A 79 -4.93 12.64 10.64
N PRO A 80 -5.73 11.55 10.62
CA PRO A 80 -6.93 11.42 11.47
C PRO A 80 -6.62 11.49 12.98
N SER A 81 -5.35 11.39 13.35
CA SER A 81 -4.87 11.44 14.72
C SER A 81 -4.65 12.85 15.27
N LEU A 82 -4.69 13.91 14.45
CA LEU A 82 -4.21 15.26 14.82
C LEU A 82 -2.82 15.22 15.48
N SER A 83 -2.03 14.19 15.20
CA SER A 83 -0.82 13.88 15.98
C SER A 83 0.23 14.95 15.79
N VAL A 84 0.40 15.44 14.57
CA VAL A 84 1.36 16.50 14.25
C VAL A 84 0.97 17.81 14.93
N GLU A 85 -0.32 18.17 14.92
CA GLU A 85 -0.80 19.38 15.60
C GLU A 85 -0.62 19.29 17.12
N ARG A 86 -1.02 18.18 17.73
CA ARG A 86 -0.81 17.94 19.16
C ARG A 86 0.67 17.92 19.56
N MET A 87 1.55 17.38 18.71
CA MET A 87 3.00 17.45 18.94
C MET A 87 3.51 18.89 18.89
N ARG A 88 3.01 19.71 17.94
CA ARG A 88 3.38 21.12 17.82
C ARG A 88 2.86 21.96 18.99
N GLU A 89 1.64 21.70 19.44
CA GLU A 89 1.06 22.32 20.64
C GLU A 89 1.89 21.97 21.89
N ALA A 90 2.25 20.70 22.07
CA ALA A 90 3.07 20.28 23.20
C ALA A 90 4.48 20.90 23.15
N GLN A 91 5.09 21.03 21.98
CA GLN A 91 6.35 21.79 21.81
C GLN A 91 6.19 23.27 22.15
N ALA A 92 5.07 23.90 21.75
CA ALA A 92 4.79 25.30 22.05
C ALA A 92 4.57 25.52 23.56
N GLN A 93 3.86 24.60 24.23
CA GLN A 93 3.66 24.64 25.68
C GLN A 93 4.96 24.45 26.46
N LEU A 94 5.77 23.44 26.08
CA LEU A 94 7.03 23.12 26.74
C LEU A 94 8.16 24.09 26.34
N LYS A 95 7.98 24.85 25.26
CA LYS A 95 9.01 25.72 24.64
C LYS A 95 10.30 24.94 24.31
N THR A 96 10.16 23.66 23.98
CA THR A 96 11.27 22.79 23.60
C THR A 96 11.17 22.39 22.13
N PRO A 97 12.28 22.39 21.38
CA PRO A 97 12.29 21.98 19.97
C PRO A 97 12.14 20.46 19.78
N TYR A 98 12.22 19.69 20.87
CA TYR A 98 12.07 18.23 20.87
C TYR A 98 10.89 17.81 21.75
N LEU A 99 10.32 16.65 21.43
CA LEU A 99 9.31 15.99 22.25
C LEU A 99 9.84 14.61 22.69
N VAL A 100 9.67 14.27 23.97
CA VAL A 100 10.03 12.95 24.51
C VAL A 100 8.78 12.08 24.50
N LEU A 101 8.75 11.09 23.60
CA LEU A 101 7.67 10.11 23.55
C LEU A 101 8.01 8.93 24.46
N SER A 102 7.31 8.81 25.58
CA SER A 102 7.42 7.63 26.45
C SER A 102 6.59 6.50 25.85
N GLY A 103 7.27 5.47 25.37
CA GLY A 103 6.67 4.22 24.87
C GLY A 103 7.39 3.02 25.46
N HIS A 104 7.03 1.80 25.04
CA HIS A 104 7.73 0.57 25.41
C HIS A 104 9.09 0.50 24.69
N VAL A 105 10.00 1.40 25.07
CA VAL A 105 11.38 1.46 24.60
C VAL A 105 12.23 0.64 25.55
N LYS A 106 13.19 -0.11 25.00
CA LYS A 106 14.16 -0.86 25.79
C LYS A 106 14.82 0.09 26.81
N PRO A 107 14.98 -0.30 28.09
CA PRO A 107 15.58 0.55 29.09
C PRO A 107 16.96 1.01 28.60
N GLY A 108 17.18 2.32 28.51
CA GLY A 108 18.40 2.94 28.00
C GLY A 108 18.29 3.63 26.63
N TYR A 109 17.19 3.48 25.90
CA TYR A 109 16.98 4.15 24.61
C TYR A 109 15.78 5.10 24.69
N GLY A 110 16.00 6.35 25.08
CA GLY A 110 15.02 7.41 24.87
C GLY A 110 14.95 7.78 23.39
N LEU A 111 13.76 7.74 22.78
CA LEU A 111 13.58 8.22 21.41
C LEU A 111 13.35 9.74 21.46
N TYR A 112 14.39 10.51 21.13
CA TYR A 112 14.29 11.97 20.98
C TYR A 112 13.96 12.28 19.52
N ILE A 113 12.78 12.83 19.26
CA ILE A 113 12.44 13.37 17.94
C ILE A 113 12.74 14.87 17.97
N VAL A 114 13.77 15.28 17.24
CA VAL A 114 14.05 16.69 16.95
C VAL A 114 13.37 16.99 15.62
N LEU A 115 12.32 17.82 15.66
CA LEU A 115 11.64 18.30 14.46
C LEU A 115 12.30 19.63 14.08
N GLY A 116 13.13 19.61 13.03
CA GLY A 116 13.79 20.78 12.44
C GLY A 116 12.97 21.40 11.32
#